data_AF-A0AAF0VVT7-F1
#
_entry.id   AF-A0AAF0VVT7-F1
#
_cell.length_a   1.000
_cell.length_b   1.000
_cell.length_c   1.000
_cell.angle_alpha   90.00
_cell.angle_beta   90.00
_cell.angle_gamma   90.00
#
_symmetry.space_group_name_H-M   'P 1'
#
loop_
_entity.id
_entity.type
_entity.pdbx_description
1 polymer ?
#
loop_
_entity_poly.entity_id
_entity_poly.type
_entity_poly.pdbx_seq_one_letter_code
_entity_poly.pdbx_strand_id
1 'polypeptide(L)'
;MNPWVALLLLLGFVIVYFWWIAAIVAPVVVAWIGYRMWQRHQAATDAAAAARVDIAARADQQHAQLLDGDDRGVYGDYPPAI
;
A
#
# COMPACT_ATOMS: atom_id res chain seq x y z
N MET A 1 37.91 30.68 8.39
CA MET A 1 36.59 31.18 8.85
C MET A 1 36.33 30.60 10.22
N ASN A 2 36.06 31.45 11.22
CA ASN A 2 35.78 30.98 12.57
C ASN A 2 34.41 30.27 12.58
N PRO A 3 34.30 29.03 13.06
CA PRO A 3 33.07 28.23 12.97
C PRO A 3 31.89 28.90 13.69
N TRP A 4 32.18 29.69 14.72
CA TRP A 4 31.22 30.50 15.46
C TRP A 4 30.50 31.55 14.61
N VAL A 5 31.22 32.19 13.69
CA VAL A 5 30.63 33.20 12.79
C VAL A 5 29.70 32.53 11.78
N ALA A 6 30.08 31.36 11.27
CA ALA A 6 29.24 30.57 10.37
C ALA A 6 27.95 30.09 11.07
N LEU A 7 28.06 29.64 12.33
CA LEU A 7 26.92 29.18 13.12
C LEU A 7 25.92 30.32 13.39
N LEU A 8 26.41 31.51 13.76
CA LEU A 8 25.55 32.68 14.04
C LEU A 8 24.83 33.18 12.78
N LEU A 9 25.51 33.19 11.63
CA LEU A 9 24.89 33.55 10.35
C LEU A 9 23.84 32.53 9.94
N LEU A 10 24.12 31.23 10.10
CA LEU A 10 23.18 30.16 9.79
C LEU A 10 21.95 30.22 10.71
N LEU A 11 22.13 30.47 12.01
CA LEU A 11 21.03 30.62 12.96
C LEU A 11 20.16 31.84 12.63
N GLY A 12 20.77 32.99 12.36
CA GLY A 12 20.04 34.20 11.97
C GLY A 12 19.28 34.03 10.65
N PHE A 13 19.88 33.33 9.68
CA PHE A 13 19.24 33.00 8.42
C PHE A 13 18.04 32.08 8.62
N VAL A 14 18.16 31.03 9.45
CA VAL A 14 17.05 30.12 9.75
C VAL A 14 15.91 30.85 10.46
N ILE A 15 16.18 31.78 11.37
CA ILE A 15 15.12 32.55 12.06
C ILE A 15 14.35 33.44 11.08
N VAL A 16 15.06 34.16 10.20
CA VAL A 16 14.43 35.08 9.24
C VAL A 16 13.67 34.32 8.14
N TYR A 17 14.25 33.23 7.65
CA TYR A 17 13.70 32.44 6.54
C TYR A 17 12.94 31.20 7.01
N PHE A 18 12.62 31.08 8.31
CA PHE A 18 11.93 29.92 8.87
C PHE A 18 10.66 29.59 8.08
N TRP A 19 9.87 30.60 7.71
CA TRP A 19 8.65 30.44 6.93
C TRP A 19 8.91 29.91 5.50
N TRP A 20 9.98 30.38 4.85
CA TRP A 20 10.37 29.89 3.52
C TRP A 20 10.92 28.46 3.57
N ILE A 21 11.73 28.16 4.58
CA ILE A 21 12.24 26.80 4.82
C ILE A 21 11.08 25.86 5.14
N ALA A 22 10.16 26.27 6.02
CA ALA A 22 8.96 25.51 6.34
C ALA A 22 8.07 25.28 5.13
N ALA A 23 7.89 26.29 4.26
CA ALA A 23 7.10 26.15 3.04
C ALA A 23 7.65 25.09 2.07
N ILE A 24 8.98 24.89 2.03
CA ILE A 24 9.62 23.86 1.20
C ILE A 24 9.62 22.50 1.89
N VAL A 25 9.93 22.45 3.18
CA VAL A 25 10.08 21.19 3.92
C VAL A 25 8.74 20.55 4.24
N ALA A 26 7.72 21.34 4.59
CA ALA A 26 6.40 20.86 4.96
C ALA A 26 5.74 19.95 3.89
N PRO A 27 5.66 20.32 2.59
CA PRO A 27 5.03 19.46 1.60
C PRO A 27 5.78 18.14 1.41
N VAL A 28 7.12 18.14 1.52
CA VAL A 28 7.92 16.91 1.43
C VAL A 28 7.60 15.98 2.59
N VAL A 29 7.55 16.52 3.81
CA VAL A 29 7.21 15.73 5.02
C VAL A 29 5.79 15.19 4.93
N VAL A 30 4.82 16.02 4.53
CA VAL A 30 3.42 15.60 4.37
C VAL A 30 3.28 14.51 3.30
N ALA A 31 3.93 14.69 2.14
CA ALA A 31 3.92 13.69 1.07
C ALA A 31 4.56 12.37 1.52
N TRP A 32 5.67 12.42 2.25
CA TRP A 32 6.34 11.23 2.76
C TRP A 32 5.48 10.45 3.77
N ILE A 33 4.84 11.17 4.71
CA ILE A 33 3.91 10.55 5.68
C ILE A 33 2.73 9.94 4.94
N GLY A 34 2.10 10.68 4.03
CA GLY A 34 0.96 10.22 3.25
C GLY A 34 1.29 8.97 2.42
N TYR A 35 2.43 8.98 1.73
CA TYR A 35 2.90 7.83 0.96
C TYR A 35 3.13 6.60 1.83
N ARG A 36 3.73 6.76 3.02
CA ARG A 36 4.01 5.64 3.93
C ARG A 36 2.73 5.09 4.56
N MET A 37 1.72 5.93 4.82
CA MET A 37 0.40 5.47 5.25
C MET A 37 -0.29 4.70 4.12
N TRP A 38 -0.26 5.23 2.89
CA TRP A 38 -0.86 4.57 1.73
C TRP A 38 -0.23 3.19 1.45
N GLN A 39 1.09 3.07 1.50
CA GLN A 39 1.76 1.77 1.37
C GLN A 39 1.32 0.76 2.42
N ARG A 40 1.12 1.20 3.68
CA ARG A 40 0.64 0.31 4.76
C ARG A 40 -0.79 -0.17 4.52
N HIS A 41 -1.65 0.72 4.02
CA HIS A 41 -3.01 0.35 3.66
C HIS A 41 -3.05 -0.60 2.45
N GLN A 42 -2.26 -0.32 1.42
CA GLN A 42 -2.11 -1.18 0.24
C GLN A 42 -1.64 -2.58 0.62
N ALA A 43 -0.60 -2.69 1.46
CA ALA A 43 -0.10 -3.98 1.92
C ALA A 43 -1.17 -4.80 2.68
N ALA A 44 -2.06 -4.13 3.42
CA ALA A 44 -3.18 -4.79 4.09
C ALA A 44 -4.29 -5.23 3.11
N THR A 45 -4.54 -4.44 2.05
CA THR A 45 -5.55 -4.78 1.04
C THR A 45 -5.06 -5.85 0.07
N ASP A 46 -3.77 -5.87 -0.26
CA ASP A 46 -3.17 -6.82 -1.20
C ASP A 46 -3.27 -8.26 -0.68
N ALA A 47 -3.10 -8.48 0.63
CA ALA A 47 -3.28 -9.79 1.25
C ALA A 47 -4.72 -10.30 1.09
N ALA A 48 -5.71 -9.41 1.26
CA ALA A 48 -7.12 -9.75 1.07
C ALA A 48 -7.48 -9.93 -0.42
N ALA A 49 -6.83 -9.17 -1.32
CA ALA A 49 -7.02 -9.28 -2.76
C ALA A 49 -6.46 -10.61 -3.29
N ALA A 50 -5.29 -11.04 -2.84
CA ALA A 50 -4.69 -12.33 -3.22
C ALA A 50 -5.63 -13.50 -2.89
N ALA A 51 -6.21 -13.52 -1.68
CA ALA A 51 -7.17 -14.56 -1.29
C ALA A 51 -8.43 -14.57 -2.18
N ARG A 52 -8.88 -13.40 -2.65
CA ARG A 52 -10.04 -13.30 -3.56
C ARG A 52 -9.72 -13.80 -4.96
N VAL A 53 -8.51 -13.56 -5.46
CA VAL A 53 -8.05 -14.08 -6.76
C VAL A 53 -8.07 -15.61 -6.76
N ASP A 54 -7.59 -16.25 -5.69
CA ASP A 54 -7.60 -17.72 -5.58
C ASP A 54 -9.01 -18.32 -5.49
N ILE A 55 -9.95 -17.60 -4.85
CA ILE A 55 -11.37 -18.01 -4.81
C ILE A 55 -12.01 -17.85 -6.18
N ALA A 56 -11.76 -16.73 -6.87
CA ALA A 56 -12.28 -16.48 -8.21
C ALA A 56 -11.77 -17.52 -9.21
N ALA A 57 -10.46 -17.83 -9.19
CA ALA A 57 -9.88 -18.84 -10.05
C ALA A 57 -10.50 -20.23 -9.84
N ARG A 58 -10.76 -20.62 -8.58
CA ARG A 58 -11.45 -21.88 -8.26
C ARG A 58 -12.90 -21.89 -8.72
N ALA A 59 -13.61 -20.77 -8.54
CA ALA A 59 -14.99 -20.64 -9.01
C ALA A 59 -15.08 -20.75 -10.54
N ASP A 60 -14.16 -20.11 -11.27
CA ASP A 60 -14.08 -20.22 -12.74
C ASP A 60 -13.80 -21.66 -13.18
N GLN A 61 -12.91 -22.37 -12.49
CA GLN A 61 -12.61 -23.77 -12.77
C GLN A 61 -13.84 -24.68 -12.57
N GLN A 62 -14.58 -24.49 -11.46
CA GLN A 62 -15.81 -25.24 -11.19
C GLN A 62 -16.92 -24.89 -12.17
N HIS A 63 -17.02 -23.62 -12.58
CA HIS A 63 -17.96 -23.19 -13.60
C HIS A 63 -17.68 -23.85 -14.95
N ALA A 64 -16.41 -23.95 -15.34
CA ALA A 64 -16.01 -24.66 -16.55
C ALA A 64 -16.34 -26.17 -16.48
N GLN A 65 -16.10 -26.82 -15.33
CA GLN A 65 -16.46 -28.23 -15.10
C GLN A 65 -17.98 -28.46 -15.20
N LEU A 66 -18.78 -27.56 -14.64
CA LEU A 66 -20.23 -27.63 -14.75
C LEU A 66 -20.71 -27.54 -16.20
N LEU A 67 -20.09 -26.66 -17.00
CA LEU A 67 -20.41 -26.53 -18.43
C LEU A 67 -20.00 -27.75 -19.25
N ASP A 68 -18.96 -28.48 -18.82
CA ASP A 68 -18.52 -29.74 -19.44
C ASP A 68 -19.39 -30.94 -19.00
N GLY A 69 -20.30 -30.74 -18.05
CA GLY A 69 -21.13 -31.80 -17.48
C GLY A 69 -20.39 -32.70 -16.49
N ASP A 70 -19.24 -32.25 -15.95
CA ASP A 70 -18.53 -32.92 -14.88
C ASP A 70 -19.22 -32.63 -13.53
N ASP A 71 -19.62 -33.69 -12.82
CA ASP A 71 -20.27 -33.61 -11.50
C ASP A 71 -19.43 -32.84 -10.46
N ARG A 72 -18.10 -32.73 -10.67
CA ARG A 72 -17.20 -31.92 -9.83
C ARG A 72 -17.51 -30.42 -9.91
N GLY A 73 -18.16 -29.95 -10.97
CA GLY A 73 -18.62 -28.56 -11.07
C GLY A 73 -19.73 -28.21 -10.07
N VAL A 74 -20.48 -29.20 -9.55
CA VAL A 74 -21.56 -29.02 -8.57
C VAL A 74 -21.10 -29.34 -7.15
N TYR A 75 -20.35 -30.43 -6.97
CA TYR A 75 -19.96 -30.93 -5.65
C TYR A 75 -18.55 -30.50 -5.21
N GLY A 76 -17.74 -29.97 -6.15
CA GLY A 76 -16.32 -29.70 -5.90
C GLY A 76 -15.51 -30.98 -5.67
N ASP A 77 -14.34 -30.85 -5.05
CA ASP A 77 -13.44 -31.99 -4.76
C ASP A 77 -13.90 -32.87 -3.60
N TYR A 78 -14.96 -32.47 -2.86
CA TYR A 78 -15.50 -33.23 -1.75
C TYR A 78 -16.86 -33.81 -2.15
N PRO A 79 -16.90 -35.06 -2.66
CA PRO A 79 -18.15 -35.70 -2.98
C PRO A 79 -19.01 -35.84 -1.70
N PRO A 80 -20.34 -35.64 -1.79
CA PRO A 80 -21.21 -35.77 -0.63
C PRO A 80 -21.10 -37.19 -0.07
N ALA A 81 -20.89 -37.29 1.26
CA ALA A 81 -20.89 -38.57 1.95
C ALA A 81 -22.31 -39.14 1.89
N ILE A 82 -22.46 -40.21 1.12
CA ILE A 82 -23.66 -41.06 1.05
C ILE A 82 -23.87 -41.86 2.35
#